data_AF-A0A7J3D891-F1
#
_entry.id   AF-A0A7J3D891-F1
#
_cell.length_a   1.000
_cell.length_b   1.000
_cell.length_c   1.000
_cell.angle_alpha   90.00
_cell.angle_beta   90.00
_cell.angle_gamma   90.00
#
_symmetry.space_group_name_H-M   'P 1'
#
loop_
_entity.id
_entity.type
_entity.pdbx_description
1 polymer ?
#
loop_
_entity_poly.entity_id
_entity_poly.type
_entity_poly.pdbx_seq_one_letter_code
_entity_poly.pdbx_strand_id
1 'polypeptide(L)'
;MGIIEWGILFIKNLILDLGYPGIILLMAIESACIPIPSEIIMPFSGWLVYEGEMDLIAASIAGALGCTLGSIIAYVAGFYGGRAF
;
A
#
# COMPACT_ATOMS: atom_id res chain seq x y z
N MET A 1 6.68 -13.91 -18.62
CA MET A 1 6.27 -13.26 -17.37
C MET A 1 4.86 -12.74 -17.56
N GLY A 2 3.90 -13.24 -16.78
CA GLY A 2 2.51 -12.77 -16.83
C GLY A 2 2.35 -11.39 -16.17
N ILE A 3 1.24 -10.70 -16.43
CA ILE A 3 0.96 -9.37 -15.83
C ILE A 3 0.87 -9.43 -14.30
N ILE A 4 0.30 -10.51 -13.78
CA ILE A 4 0.15 -10.76 -12.33
C ILE A 4 1.51 -10.98 -11.68
N GLU A 5 2.34 -11.81 -12.32
CA GLU A 5 3.68 -12.16 -11.87
C GLU A 5 4.60 -10.93 -11.84
N TRP A 6 4.48 -10.07 -12.85
CA TRP A 6 5.15 -8.78 -12.89
C TRP A 6 4.71 -7.86 -11.74
N GLY A 7 3.40 -7.77 -11.47
CA GLY A 7 2.86 -6.94 -10.38
C GLY A 7 3.33 -7.38 -9.00
N ILE A 8 3.37 -8.69 -8.75
CA ILE A 8 3.88 -9.26 -7.49
C ILE A 8 5.36 -8.91 -7.29
N LEU A 9 6.18 -9.12 -8.33
CA LEU A 9 7.62 -8.81 -8.27
C LEU A 9 7.87 -7.32 -8.06
N PHE A 10 7.07 -6.46 -8.69
CA PHE A 10 7.16 -5.02 -8.51
C PHE A 10 6.87 -4.61 -7.06
N ILE A 11 5.74 -5.06 -6.49
CA ILE A 11 5.36 -4.79 -5.10
C ILE A 11 6.43 -5.28 -4.13
N LYS A 12 6.89 -6.53 -4.32
CA LYS A 12 7.93 -7.15 -3.50
C LYS A 12 9.22 -6.32 -3.50
N ASN A 13 9.74 -5.99 -4.67
CA ASN A 13 10.99 -5.23 -4.78
C ASN A 13 10.85 -3.84 -4.17
N LEU A 14 9.70 -3.19 -4.37
CA LEU A 14 9.45 -1.88 -3.78
C LEU A 14 9.45 -1.92 -2.24
N ILE A 15 8.84 -2.94 -1.63
CA ILE A 15 8.83 -3.11 -0.17
C ILE A 15 10.23 -3.48 0.34
N LEU A 16 11.00 -4.28 -0.39
CA LEU A 16 12.37 -4.62 -0.02
C LEU A 16 13.31 -3.40 -0.09
N ASP A 17 13.15 -2.55 -1.10
CA ASP A 17 14.00 -1.38 -1.30
C ASP A 17 13.64 -0.23 -0.35
N LEU A 18 12.34 -0.04 -0.05
CA LEU A 18 11.85 1.10 0.71
C LEU A 18 11.43 0.77 2.15
N GLY A 19 11.25 -0.50 2.51
CA GLY A 19 10.75 -0.92 3.82
C GLY A 19 9.36 -0.36 4.15
N TYR A 20 9.18 0.17 5.36
CA TYR A 20 7.90 0.75 5.81
C TYR A 20 7.36 1.87 4.90
N PRO A 21 8.19 2.83 4.41
CA PRO A 21 7.78 3.76 3.37
C PRO A 21 7.16 3.10 2.13
N GLY A 22 7.68 1.95 1.71
CA GLY A 22 7.13 1.18 0.59
C GLY A 22 5.71 0.70 0.86
N ILE A 23 5.45 0.21 2.09
CA ILE A 23 4.12 -0.18 2.56
C ILE A 23 3.18 1.03 2.55
N ILE A 24 3.60 2.16 3.12
CA ILE A 24 2.78 3.39 3.17
C ILE A 24 2.40 3.83 1.76
N LEU A 25 3.36 3.87 0.84
CA LEU A 25 3.13 4.33 -0.53
C LEU A 25 2.18 3.41 -1.29
N LEU A 26 2.40 2.09 -1.22
CA LEU A 26 1.55 1.13 -1.91
C LEU A 26 0.12 1.11 -1.37
N MET A 27 -0.04 1.16 -0.04
CA MET A 27 -1.36 1.22 0.60
C MET A 27 -2.07 2.57 0.34
N ALA A 28 -1.32 3.67 0.22
CA ALA A 28 -1.89 4.97 -0.16
C ALA A 28 -2.38 4.97 -1.61
N ILE A 29 -1.62 4.37 -2.53
CA ILE A 29 -2.04 4.25 -3.93
C ILE A 29 -3.29 3.37 -4.05
N GLU A 30 -3.29 2.21 -3.39
CA GLU A 30 -4.43 1.30 -3.32
C GLU A 30 -5.69 2.02 -2.82
N SER A 31 -5.59 2.70 -1.67
CA SER A 31 -6.69 3.43 -1.08
C SER A 31 -7.09 4.69 -1.85
N ALA A 32 -6.24 5.23 -2.72
CA ALA A 32 -6.56 6.30 -3.66
C ALA A 32 -7.33 5.81 -4.92
N CYS A 33 -8.01 4.67 -4.83
CA CYS A 33 -8.81 4.03 -5.87
C CYS A 33 -8.01 3.50 -7.08
N ILE A 34 -6.69 3.30 -6.94
CA ILE A 34 -5.89 2.64 -7.97
C ILE A 34 -5.86 1.15 -7.64
N PRO A 35 -6.27 0.26 -8.56
CA PRO A 35 -6.43 -1.16 -8.26
C PRO A 35 -5.07 -1.85 -8.06
N ILE A 36 -4.63 -1.92 -6.80
CA ILE A 36 -3.48 -2.70 -6.33
C ILE A 36 -4.01 -3.69 -5.28
N PRO A 37 -3.70 -5.00 -5.37
CA PRO A 37 -4.19 -5.97 -4.40
C PRO A 37 -3.48 -5.81 -3.05
N SER A 38 -4.18 -5.31 -2.03
CA SER A 38 -3.66 -5.19 -0.66
C SER A 38 -3.44 -6.55 0.01
N GLU A 39 -4.09 -7.60 -0.52
CA GLU A 39 -3.86 -9.01 -0.21
C GLU A 39 -2.45 -9.51 -0.57
N ILE A 40 -1.66 -8.71 -1.29
CA ILE A 40 -0.26 -9.02 -1.58
C ILE A 40 0.67 -8.19 -0.68
N ILE A 41 0.38 -6.91 -0.50
CA ILE A 41 1.20 -5.98 0.27
C ILE A 41 1.28 -6.42 1.74
N MET A 42 0.12 -6.66 2.39
CA MET A 42 0.07 -6.94 3.82
C MET A 42 0.58 -8.34 4.17
N PRO A 43 0.24 -9.42 3.42
CA PRO A 43 0.82 -10.73 3.68
C PRO A 43 2.33 -10.80 3.42
N PHE A 44 2.84 -10.09 2.41
CA PHE A 44 4.29 -10.01 2.21
C PHE A 44 4.99 -9.27 3.36
N SER A 45 4.41 -8.16 3.81
CA SER A 45 4.90 -7.44 4.99
C SER A 45 4.86 -8.33 6.25
N GLY A 46 3.80 -9.12 6.42
CA GLY A 46 3.68 -10.10 7.49
C GLY A 46 4.71 -11.23 7.42
N TRP A 47 5.11 -11.64 6.21
CA TRP A 47 6.22 -12.57 6.03
C TRP A 47 7.56 -11.95 6.45
N LEU A 48 7.83 -10.68 6.11
CA LEU A 48 9.02 -9.97 6.58
C LEU A 48 9.04 -9.80 8.10
N VAL A 49 7.88 -9.63 8.73
CA VAL A 49 7.75 -9.64 10.19
C VAL A 49 8.11 -11.00 10.78
N TYR A 50 7.66 -12.09 10.14
CA TYR A 50 8.01 -13.45 10.55
C TYR A 50 9.51 -13.75 10.42
N GLU A 51 10.16 -13.27 9.36
CA GLU A 51 11.62 -13.39 9.17
C GLU A 51 12.44 -12.48 10.11
N GLY A 52 11.79 -11.59 10.87
CA GLY A 52 12.45 -10.67 11.80
C GLY A 52 13.03 -9.41 11.13
N GLU A 53 12.74 -9.18 9.85
CA GLU A 53 13.17 -8.00 9.08
C GLU A 53 12.28 -6.77 9.35
N MET A 54 11.06 -6.99 9.87
CA MET A 54 10.10 -5.92 10.21
C MET A 54 9.44 -6.17 11.58
N ASP A 55 8.98 -5.09 12.20
CA ASP A 55 8.17 -5.13 13.41
C ASP A 55 6.68 -5.15 13.04
N LEU A 56 5.90 -5.98 13.72
CA LEU A 56 4.47 -6.16 13.46
C LEU A 56 3.68 -4.86 13.66
N ILE A 57 3.99 -4.12 14.73
CA ILE A 57 3.26 -2.90 15.08
C ILE A 57 3.63 -1.82 14.07
N ALA A 58 4.91 -1.65 13.76
CA ALA A 58 5.37 -0.70 12.76
C ALA A 58 4.79 -0.97 11.36
N ALA A 59 4.76 -2.23 10.92
CA ALA A 59 4.15 -2.62 9.64
C ALA A 59 2.63 -2.36 9.63
N SER A 60 1.94 -2.64 10.73
CA SER A 60 0.50 -2.38 10.87
C SER A 60 0.19 -0.88 10.84
N ILE A 61 0.99 -0.07 11.53
CA ILE A 61 0.87 1.39 11.54
C ILE A 61 1.18 1.94 10.14
N ALA A 62 2.22 1.45 9.46
CA ALA A 62 2.55 1.84 8.09
C ALA A 62 1.38 1.58 7.13
N GLY A 63 0.75 0.41 7.22
CA GLY A 63 -0.44 0.09 6.44
C GLY A 63 -1.61 1.03 6.73
N ALA A 64 -1.94 1.24 8.01
CA ALA A 64 -3.02 2.13 8.42
C ALA A 64 -2.79 3.59 7.98
N LEU A 65 -1.55 4.08 8.09
CA LEU A 65 -1.17 5.42 7.62
C LEU A 65 -1.31 5.54 6.11
N GLY A 66 -0.85 4.54 5.35
CA GLY A 66 -1.03 4.48 3.90
C GLY A 66 -2.50 4.59 3.50
N CYS A 67 -3.37 3.73 4.06
CA CYS A 67 -4.81 3.78 3.79
C CYS A 67 -5.42 5.14 4.13
N THR A 68 -5.05 5.71 5.28
CA THR A 68 -5.56 7.02 5.70
C THR A 68 -5.17 8.11 4.69
N LEU A 69 -3.91 8.14 4.26
CA LEU A 69 -3.42 9.09 3.26
C LEU A 69 -4.11 8.91 1.91
N GLY A 70 -4.24 7.68 1.42
CA GLY A 70 -4.94 7.39 0.16
C GLY A 70 -6.41 7.82 0.19
N SER A 71 -7.10 7.53 1.29
CA SER A 71 -8.49 7.94 1.51
C SER A 71 -8.65 9.46 1.56
N ILE A 72 -7.70 10.19 2.19
CA ILE A 72 -7.70 11.66 2.19
C ILE A 72 -7.54 12.19 0.77
N ILE A 73 -6.61 11.63 -0.02
CA ILE A 73 -6.40 12.03 -1.42
C ILE A 73 -7.68 11.80 -2.24
N ALA A 74 -8.32 10.63 -2.10
CA ALA A 74 -9.57 10.33 -2.77
C ALA A 74 -10.70 11.28 -2.35
N TYR A 75 -10.81 11.59 -1.05
CA TYR A 75 -11.78 12.54 -0.52
C TYR A 75 -11.59 13.93 -1.11
N VAL A 76 -10.36 14.45 -1.11
CA VAL A 76 -10.04 15.77 -1.65
C VAL A 76 -10.31 15.83 -3.15
N ALA A 77 -9.95 14.78 -3.89
CA ALA A 77 -10.26 14.68 -5.32
C ALA A 77 -11.78 14.69 -5.57
N GLY A 78 -12.55 13.96 -4.76
CA GLY A 78 -14.02 13.96 -4.81
C GLY A 78 -14.65 15.28 -4.40
N PHE A 79 -14.07 15.99 -3.43
CA PHE A 79 -14.55 17.28 -2.96
C PHE A 79 -14.40 18.38 -4.02
N TYR A 80 -13.25 18.44 -4.70
CA TYR A 80 -13.00 19.45 -5.73
C TYR A 80 -13.49 19.05 -7.14
N GLY A 81 -13.49 17.76 -7.47
CA GLY A 81 -13.88 17.23 -8.78
C GLY A 81 -15.31 16.68 -8.85
N GLY A 82 -16.03 16.64 -7.73
CA GLY A 82 -17.41 16.16 -7.64
C GLY A 82 -18.42 17.11 -8.28
N ARG A 83 -19.62 16.61 -8.57
CA ARG A 83 -20.72 17.44 -9.11
C ARG A 83 -21.12 18.52 -8.09
N ALA A 84 -21.27 19.75 -8.58
CA ALA A 84 -21.92 20.81 -7.82
C ALA A 84 -23.36 20.40 -7.48
N PHE A 85 -23.76 20.66 -6.23
CA PHE A 85 -25.12 20.44 -5.72
C PHE A 85 -26.13 21.36 -6.40
#